data_AF-J9GMA8-F1
#
_entry.id   AF-J9GMA8-F1
#
_cell.length_a   1.000
_cell.length_b   1.000
_cell.length_c   1.000
_cell.angle_alpha   90.00
_cell.angle_beta   90.00
_cell.angle_gamma   90.00
#
_symmetry.space_group_name_H-M   'P 1'
#
loop_
_entity.id
_entity.type
_entity.pdbx_description
1 polymer ?
#
loop_
_entity_poly.entity_id
_entity_poly.type
_entity_poly.pdbx_seq_one_letter_code
_entity_poly.pdbx_strand_id
1 'polypeptide(L)'
;MRRDVRFLTDRMAYELRLSPQQYDDVYEVNYDFLAHVAPLRVEVMYGYRSALDRYYDCLDIRNDDLRWILSSSQYRRFLKAEHFYRPYCSHQSRWQLRIYLVYTDVHHFYFGKPHHYLSYCGGHYRTHFHNVSYYRTHRHPHYRHAVFDGHFRIRKDRSVYDRHSRRDFPVSVRPQSRPDARPSHPGIRPNRGETRPNHRPEERPSRPEIRPSRPHLRPDREELKPQHRPEARPQRPVRPQRPERPNRVERPARPERPNRSERSNRVERRKESRRESRQQRSDERQQRRTERELYRTL
;
A
#
# COMPACT_ATOMS: atom_id res chain seq x y z
N MET A 1 5.57 8.32 -12.60
CA MET A 1 5.18 7.01 -12.03
C MET A 1 5.93 5.84 -12.65
N ARG A 2 5.58 5.30 -13.83
CA ARG A 2 6.25 4.09 -14.40
C ARG A 2 7.79 4.18 -14.45
N ARG A 3 8.35 5.33 -14.88
CA ARG A 3 9.81 5.59 -14.89
C ARG A 3 10.40 5.46 -13.48
N ASP A 4 9.78 6.10 -12.51
CA ASP A 4 10.16 6.16 -11.10
C ASP A 4 10.07 4.79 -10.40
N VAL A 5 9.01 4.00 -10.69
CA VAL A 5 8.89 2.60 -10.26
C VAL A 5 10.06 1.78 -10.83
N ARG A 6 10.33 1.87 -12.15
CA ARG A 6 11.44 1.13 -12.77
C ARG A 6 12.78 1.58 -12.19
N PHE A 7 13.00 2.87 -11.96
CA PHE A 7 14.26 3.40 -11.42
C PHE A 7 14.53 2.90 -10.00
N LEU A 8 13.52 2.93 -9.12
CA LEU A 8 13.61 2.34 -7.78
C LEU A 8 13.91 0.82 -7.85
N THR A 9 13.21 0.10 -8.74
CA THR A 9 13.35 -1.36 -8.89
C THR A 9 14.70 -1.75 -9.51
N ASP A 10 15.22 -0.97 -10.46
CA ASP A 10 16.52 -1.19 -11.12
C ASP A 10 17.69 -1.05 -10.15
N ARG A 11 17.65 -0.03 -9.28
CA ARG A 11 18.63 0.10 -8.20
C ARG A 11 18.47 -0.97 -7.13
N MET A 12 17.24 -1.39 -6.80
CA MET A 12 17.01 -2.57 -5.96
C MET A 12 17.59 -3.84 -6.60
N ALA A 13 17.48 -4.02 -7.92
CA ALA A 13 18.05 -5.15 -8.65
C ALA A 13 19.58 -5.18 -8.58
N TYR A 14 20.21 -4.02 -8.75
CA TYR A 14 21.66 -3.85 -8.66
C TYR A 14 22.17 -4.11 -7.23
N GLU A 15 21.74 -3.32 -6.25
CA GLU A 15 22.24 -3.40 -4.88
C GLU A 15 21.88 -4.73 -4.21
N LEU A 16 20.63 -5.21 -4.37
CA LEU A 16 20.18 -6.44 -3.72
C LEU A 16 20.59 -7.71 -4.51
N ARG A 17 21.13 -7.59 -5.73
CA ARG A 17 21.41 -8.71 -6.64
C ARG A 17 20.17 -9.59 -6.80
N LEU A 18 19.14 -9.04 -7.43
CA LEU A 18 17.88 -9.75 -7.70
C LEU A 18 18.03 -10.69 -8.90
N SER A 19 17.32 -11.82 -8.89
CA SER A 19 17.11 -12.62 -10.11
C SER A 19 16.10 -11.94 -11.05
N PRO A 20 16.05 -12.30 -12.35
CA PRO A 20 15.07 -11.72 -13.28
C PRO A 20 13.62 -11.83 -12.80
N GLN A 21 13.23 -12.98 -12.23
CA GLN A 21 11.89 -13.18 -11.65
C GLN A 21 11.65 -12.28 -10.43
N GLN A 22 12.67 -12.08 -9.58
CA GLN A 22 12.56 -11.13 -8.46
C GLN A 22 12.48 -9.69 -8.94
N TYR A 23 13.15 -9.33 -10.05
CA TYR A 23 13.09 -7.98 -10.62
C TYR A 23 11.68 -7.63 -11.12
N ASP A 24 11.04 -8.54 -11.85
CA ASP A 24 9.64 -8.41 -12.26
C ASP A 24 8.70 -8.32 -11.04
N ASP A 25 8.78 -9.26 -10.09
CA ASP A 25 7.88 -9.27 -8.93
C ASP A 25 8.07 -8.05 -8.00
N VAL A 26 9.30 -7.55 -7.86
CA VAL A 26 9.60 -6.31 -7.10
C VAL A 26 9.09 -5.07 -7.84
N TYR A 27 9.04 -5.07 -9.19
CA TYR A 27 8.43 -3.98 -9.94
C TYR A 27 6.93 -3.91 -9.67
N GLU A 28 6.23 -5.05 -9.65
CA GLU A 28 4.80 -5.13 -9.32
C GLU A 28 4.53 -4.54 -7.93
N VAL A 29 5.27 -4.98 -6.89
CA VAL A 29 5.15 -4.45 -5.51
C VAL A 29 5.48 -2.95 -5.41
N ASN A 30 6.53 -2.49 -6.09
CA ASN A 30 6.88 -1.08 -6.10
C ASN A 30 5.83 -0.24 -6.86
N TYR A 31 5.23 -0.77 -7.92
CA TYR A 31 4.15 -0.11 -8.68
C TYR A 31 2.91 0.05 -7.80
N ASP A 32 2.47 -1.05 -7.16
CA ASP A 32 1.29 -1.08 -6.30
C ASP A 32 1.39 0.00 -5.21
N PHE A 33 2.52 0.05 -4.51
CA PHE A 33 2.78 1.04 -3.46
C PHE A 33 2.82 2.47 -4.00
N LEU A 34 3.57 2.74 -5.08
CA LEU A 34 3.66 4.09 -5.66
C LEU A 34 2.30 4.61 -6.11
N ALA A 35 1.45 3.75 -6.69
CA ALA A 35 0.09 4.11 -7.06
C ALA A 35 -0.79 4.43 -5.83
N HIS A 36 -0.71 3.62 -4.76
CA HIS A 36 -1.52 3.81 -3.55
C HIS A 36 -1.12 5.04 -2.72
N VAL A 37 0.17 5.44 -2.70
CA VAL A 37 0.62 6.63 -1.96
C VAL A 37 0.60 7.92 -2.77
N ALA A 38 0.48 7.86 -4.10
CA ALA A 38 0.37 9.04 -4.97
C ALA A 38 -0.69 10.07 -4.53
N PRO A 39 -1.95 9.69 -4.17
CA PRO A 39 -2.94 10.67 -3.67
C PRO A 39 -2.58 11.25 -2.30
N LEU A 40 -1.91 10.49 -1.42
CA LEU A 40 -1.56 10.92 -0.07
C LEU A 40 -0.53 12.06 -0.03
N ARG A 41 0.27 12.21 -1.12
CA ARG A 41 1.36 13.18 -1.23
C ARG A 41 1.02 14.58 -0.69
N VAL A 42 -0.11 15.14 -1.12
CA VAL A 42 -0.50 16.51 -0.79
C VAL A 42 -0.94 16.62 0.67
N GLU A 43 -1.75 15.66 1.13
CA GLU A 43 -2.23 15.60 2.51
C GLU A 43 -1.10 15.44 3.53
N VAL A 44 -0.09 14.60 3.23
CA VAL A 44 1.09 14.44 4.08
C VAL A 44 1.95 15.70 4.10
N MET A 45 2.12 16.40 2.97
CA MET A 45 2.87 17.67 2.93
C MET A 45 2.16 18.81 3.69
N TYR A 46 0.82 18.79 3.78
CA TYR A 46 0.08 19.71 4.65
C TYR A 46 0.10 19.32 6.14
N GLY A 47 0.69 18.18 6.50
CA GLY A 47 0.81 17.70 7.88
C GLY A 47 -0.43 16.97 8.40
N TYR A 48 -1.32 16.46 7.55
CA TYR A 48 -2.48 15.69 8.02
C TYR A 48 -2.05 14.33 8.59
N ARG A 49 -2.27 14.15 9.90
CA ARG A 49 -1.86 12.95 10.64
C ARG A 49 -2.43 11.65 10.05
N SER A 50 -3.70 11.66 9.63
CA SER A 50 -4.38 10.52 9.00
C SER A 50 -3.71 10.06 7.70
N ALA A 51 -3.28 11.00 6.84
CA ALA A 51 -2.57 10.68 5.60
C ALA A 51 -1.16 10.12 5.86
N LEU A 52 -0.49 10.64 6.89
CA LEU A 52 0.83 10.18 7.32
C LEU A 52 0.78 8.77 7.94
N ASP A 53 -0.24 8.48 8.76
CA ASP A 53 -0.52 7.13 9.24
C ASP A 53 -0.81 6.17 8.05
N ARG A 54 -1.70 6.55 7.12
CA ARG A 54 -2.02 5.78 5.89
C ARG A 54 -0.80 5.50 5.01
N TYR A 55 0.11 6.47 4.84
CA TYR A 55 1.35 6.28 4.07
C TYR A 55 2.20 5.15 4.68
N TYR A 56 2.37 5.16 6.00
CA TYR A 56 3.14 4.14 6.70
C TYR A 56 2.41 2.79 6.77
N ASP A 57 1.07 2.75 6.78
CA ASP A 57 0.31 1.51 6.62
C ASP A 57 0.55 0.89 5.23
N CYS A 58 0.54 1.70 4.16
CA CYS A 58 0.89 1.27 2.80
C CYS A 58 2.36 0.82 2.70
N LEU A 59 3.27 1.50 3.41
CA LEU A 59 4.69 1.16 3.44
C LEU A 59 4.95 -0.19 4.13
N ASP A 60 4.28 -0.44 5.26
CA ASP A 60 4.35 -1.72 5.96
C ASP A 60 3.74 -2.87 5.15
N ILE A 61 2.70 -2.60 4.35
CA ILE A 61 2.15 -3.56 3.37
C ILE A 61 3.21 -3.89 2.31
N ARG A 62 3.76 -2.88 1.62
CA ARG A 62 4.82 -3.07 0.61
C ARG A 62 5.99 -3.87 1.16
N ASN A 63 6.48 -3.48 2.33
CA ASN A 63 7.66 -4.08 2.92
C ASN A 63 7.38 -5.53 3.36
N ASP A 64 6.16 -5.84 3.82
CA ASP A 64 5.71 -7.20 4.10
C ASP A 64 5.49 -8.05 2.82
N ASP A 65 5.22 -7.43 1.67
CA ASP A 65 5.09 -8.11 0.36
C ASP A 65 6.45 -8.44 -0.25
N LEU A 66 7.40 -7.50 -0.21
CA LEU A 66 8.81 -7.75 -0.59
C LEU A 66 9.43 -8.91 0.20
N ARG A 67 8.95 -9.16 1.42
CA ARG A 67 9.41 -10.24 2.32
C ARG A 67 9.15 -11.66 1.78
N TRP A 68 8.20 -11.82 0.85
CA TRP A 68 7.89 -13.09 0.20
C TRP A 68 8.65 -13.32 -1.11
N ILE A 69 9.23 -12.26 -1.68
CA ILE A 69 10.03 -12.27 -2.92
C ILE A 69 11.52 -12.34 -2.60
N LEU A 70 11.99 -11.53 -1.65
CA LEU A 70 13.38 -11.42 -1.25
C LEU A 70 13.77 -12.54 -0.27
N SER A 71 14.93 -13.15 -0.47
CA SER A 71 15.51 -14.06 0.51
C SER A 71 15.88 -13.33 1.81
N SER A 72 15.93 -14.05 2.94
CA SER A 72 16.35 -13.47 4.24
C SER A 72 17.67 -12.68 4.21
N SER A 73 18.60 -12.94 3.27
CA SER A 73 19.82 -12.14 3.09
C SER A 73 19.58 -10.85 2.30
N GLN A 74 18.82 -10.92 1.19
CA GLN A 74 18.39 -9.73 0.43
C GLN A 74 17.52 -8.81 1.28
N TYR A 75 16.57 -9.38 2.04
CA TYR A 75 15.68 -8.63 2.92
C TYR A 75 16.43 -7.93 4.07
N ARG A 76 17.42 -8.60 4.69
CA ARG A 76 18.29 -7.98 5.71
C ARG A 76 19.15 -6.82 5.19
N ARG A 77 19.47 -6.80 3.88
CA ARG A 77 20.13 -5.63 3.25
C ARG A 77 19.13 -4.54 2.89
N PHE A 78 17.98 -4.92 2.34
CA PHE A 78 16.85 -4.01 2.08
C PHE A 78 16.44 -3.19 3.32
N LEU A 79 16.28 -3.82 4.49
CA LEU A 79 15.95 -3.13 5.75
C LEU A 79 16.97 -2.06 6.18
N LYS A 80 18.23 -2.16 5.75
CA LYS A 80 19.30 -1.20 6.05
C LYS A 80 19.41 -0.08 5.00
N ALA A 81 18.93 -0.31 3.78
CA ALA A 81 18.96 0.65 2.69
C ALA A 81 17.74 1.59 2.80
N GLU A 82 17.90 2.75 3.45
CA GLU A 82 16.79 3.68 3.70
C GLU A 82 16.07 4.13 2.41
N HIS A 83 16.82 4.30 1.31
CA HIS A 83 16.31 4.62 -0.03
C HIS A 83 15.39 3.56 -0.62
N PHE A 84 15.45 2.31 -0.13
CA PHE A 84 14.51 1.26 -0.49
C PHE A 84 13.46 0.99 0.60
N TYR A 85 13.84 0.96 1.87
CA TYR A 85 12.95 0.59 2.98
C TYR A 85 11.92 1.68 3.31
N ARG A 86 12.27 2.96 3.13
CA ARG A 86 11.42 4.12 3.42
C ARG A 86 11.52 5.11 2.23
N PRO A 87 11.01 4.73 1.04
CA PRO A 87 11.50 5.26 -0.22
C PRO A 87 11.06 6.69 -0.53
N TYR A 88 10.05 7.25 0.15
CA TYR A 88 9.66 8.66 0.03
C TYR A 88 10.06 9.48 1.27
N CYS A 89 10.42 10.74 1.05
CA CYS A 89 10.61 11.76 2.08
C CYS A 89 10.23 13.15 1.54
N SER A 90 10.14 14.13 2.44
CA SER A 90 10.29 15.54 2.10
C SER A 90 11.78 15.86 2.01
N HIS A 91 12.19 16.50 0.92
CA HIS A 91 13.51 17.08 0.72
C HIS A 91 13.32 18.46 0.08
N GLN A 92 13.94 19.51 0.64
CA GLN A 92 13.72 20.91 0.20
C GLN A 92 12.22 21.26 0.10
N SER A 93 11.43 20.87 1.10
CA SER A 93 9.97 21.02 1.16
C SER A 93 9.18 20.35 0.01
N ARG A 94 9.78 19.37 -0.69
CA ARG A 94 9.16 18.61 -1.79
C ARG A 94 9.12 17.11 -1.48
N TRP A 95 7.98 16.49 -1.73
CA TRP A 95 7.83 15.02 -1.72
C TRP A 95 8.63 14.38 -2.86
N GLN A 96 9.69 13.63 -2.53
CA GLN A 96 10.63 13.05 -3.48
C GLN A 96 11.00 11.61 -3.08
N LEU A 97 11.30 10.75 -4.06
CA LEU A 97 11.89 9.44 -3.77
C LEU A 97 13.34 9.63 -3.31
N ARG A 98 13.70 9.05 -2.15
CA ARG A 98 15.06 9.01 -1.60
C ARG A 98 16.10 8.47 -2.57
N ILE A 99 15.71 7.59 -3.51
CA ILE A 99 16.62 7.03 -4.51
C ILE A 99 17.28 8.09 -5.40
N TYR A 100 16.60 9.23 -5.65
CA TYR A 100 17.14 10.35 -6.42
C TYR A 100 18.13 11.23 -5.63
N LEU A 101 18.25 11.00 -4.32
CA LEU A 101 19.28 11.61 -3.46
C LEU A 101 20.55 10.72 -3.38
N VAL A 102 20.48 9.48 -3.88
CA VAL A 102 21.58 8.50 -3.92
C VAL A 102 22.13 8.33 -5.34
N TYR A 103 21.24 8.29 -6.34
CA TYR A 103 21.59 8.17 -7.75
C TYR A 103 21.15 9.42 -8.52
N THR A 104 22.13 10.29 -8.82
CA THR A 104 21.95 11.53 -9.57
C THR A 104 21.77 11.31 -11.07
N ASP A 105 22.41 10.29 -11.65
CA ASP A 105 22.09 9.85 -13.01
C ASP A 105 20.73 9.12 -13.02
N VAL A 106 19.71 9.87 -13.44
CA VAL A 106 18.32 9.41 -13.57
C VAL A 106 18.00 8.79 -14.94
N HIS A 107 19.00 8.64 -15.81
CA HIS A 107 18.91 8.09 -17.17
C HIS A 107 19.60 6.72 -17.30
N HIS A 108 20.64 6.46 -16.52
CA HIS A 108 21.27 5.14 -16.41
C HIS A 108 20.32 4.10 -15.80
N PHE A 109 20.27 2.91 -16.39
CA PHE A 109 19.58 1.72 -15.88
C PHE A 109 20.52 0.51 -16.03
N TYR A 110 20.69 -0.27 -14.96
CA TYR A 110 21.51 -1.49 -14.99
C TYR A 110 20.81 -2.66 -15.70
N PHE A 111 19.47 -2.65 -15.77
CA PHE A 111 18.65 -3.74 -16.29
C PHE A 111 17.67 -3.26 -17.37
N GLY A 112 17.09 -4.21 -18.10
CA GLY A 112 16.05 -3.95 -19.10
C GLY A 112 14.76 -3.34 -18.54
N LYS A 113 13.71 -3.26 -19.35
CA LYS A 113 12.36 -3.01 -18.82
C LYS A 113 11.84 -4.35 -18.24
N PRO A 114 11.18 -4.35 -17.06
CA PRO A 114 10.43 -5.51 -16.57
C PRO A 114 9.46 -6.04 -17.63
N HIS A 115 9.21 -7.35 -17.65
CA HIS A 115 8.44 -8.02 -18.70
C HIS A 115 7.06 -7.39 -18.93
N HIS A 116 6.37 -7.02 -17.84
CA HIS A 116 5.05 -6.39 -17.84
C HIS A 116 5.11 -4.85 -17.72
N TYR A 117 6.25 -4.19 -17.99
CA TYR A 117 6.46 -2.76 -17.70
C TYR A 117 5.38 -1.82 -18.28
N LEU A 118 4.82 -2.15 -19.45
CA LEU A 118 3.75 -1.39 -20.08
C LEU A 118 2.34 -1.82 -19.64
N SER A 119 2.13 -3.10 -19.35
CA SER A 119 0.81 -3.73 -19.15
C SER A 119 0.38 -3.84 -17.68
N TYR A 120 1.31 -3.87 -16.73
CA TYR A 120 0.97 -3.97 -15.31
C TYR A 120 0.34 -2.66 -14.80
N CYS A 121 -0.82 -2.76 -14.13
CA CYS A 121 -1.62 -1.58 -13.75
C CYS A 121 -2.05 -1.54 -12.27
N GLY A 122 -1.41 -2.30 -11.38
CA GLY A 122 -1.70 -2.26 -9.93
C GLY A 122 -2.48 -3.46 -9.38
N GLY A 123 -2.41 -4.61 -10.05
CA GLY A 123 -3.29 -5.75 -9.80
C GLY A 123 -3.08 -6.48 -8.48
N HIS A 124 -1.88 -6.50 -7.92
CA HIS A 124 -1.47 -7.41 -6.84
C HIS A 124 -1.55 -6.81 -5.42
N TYR A 125 -2.08 -5.59 -5.27
CA TYR A 125 -2.25 -4.97 -3.95
C TYR A 125 -3.28 -5.70 -3.08
N ARG A 126 -3.04 -5.75 -1.77
CA ARG A 126 -3.69 -6.69 -0.83
C ARG A 126 -5.20 -6.56 -0.71
N THR A 127 -5.77 -5.39 -0.99
CA THR A 127 -7.23 -5.17 -0.99
C THR A 127 -7.95 -6.10 -1.96
N HIS A 128 -7.31 -6.48 -3.08
CA HIS A 128 -7.86 -7.41 -4.07
C HIS A 128 -7.78 -8.90 -3.62
N PHE A 129 -7.09 -9.19 -2.52
CA PHE A 129 -6.80 -10.56 -2.04
C PHE A 129 -7.18 -10.75 -0.56
N HIS A 130 -8.31 -10.18 -0.13
CA HIS A 130 -8.82 -10.27 1.25
C HIS A 130 -7.78 -9.83 2.31
N ASN A 131 -6.98 -8.80 2.01
CA ASN A 131 -5.87 -8.29 2.81
C ASN A 131 -4.68 -9.27 3.00
N VAL A 132 -4.65 -10.38 2.27
CA VAL A 132 -3.52 -11.30 2.18
C VAL A 132 -2.54 -10.82 1.11
N SER A 133 -1.24 -11.08 1.31
CA SER A 133 -0.21 -10.89 0.29
C SER A 133 -0.46 -11.80 -0.91
N TYR A 134 -0.63 -11.21 -2.11
CA TYR A 134 -0.64 -11.96 -3.37
C TYR A 134 0.65 -12.79 -3.53
N TYR A 135 1.79 -12.21 -3.19
CA TYR A 135 3.11 -12.82 -3.34
C TYR A 135 3.30 -14.00 -2.39
N ARG A 136 2.77 -13.95 -1.15
CA ARG A 136 2.76 -15.10 -0.22
C ARG A 136 2.05 -16.33 -0.78
N THR A 137 0.94 -16.14 -1.49
CA THR A 137 0.07 -17.22 -1.95
C THR A 137 0.41 -17.70 -3.37
N HIS A 138 0.75 -16.80 -4.28
CA HIS A 138 0.96 -17.11 -5.70
C HIS A 138 2.43 -17.18 -6.13
N ARG A 139 3.32 -16.36 -5.56
CA ARG A 139 4.73 -16.26 -6.04
C ARG A 139 5.73 -17.01 -5.15
N HIS A 140 5.59 -16.92 -3.84
CA HIS A 140 6.44 -17.55 -2.84
C HIS A 140 6.63 -19.08 -3.01
N PRO A 141 5.64 -19.89 -3.45
CA PRO A 141 5.87 -21.31 -3.75
C PRO A 141 6.96 -21.58 -4.81
N HIS A 142 7.30 -20.60 -5.65
CA HIS A 142 8.39 -20.67 -6.62
C HIS A 142 9.76 -20.26 -6.04
N TYR A 143 9.76 -19.47 -4.95
CA TYR A 143 10.99 -18.99 -4.29
C TYR A 143 11.53 -20.02 -3.29
N ARG A 144 12.65 -20.66 -3.65
CA ARG A 144 13.31 -21.70 -2.83
C ARG A 144 14.25 -21.13 -1.77
N HIS A 145 13.81 -20.14 -1.00
CA HIS A 145 14.62 -19.50 0.05
C HIS A 145 13.86 -19.40 1.38
N ALA A 146 14.56 -18.98 2.43
CA ALA A 146 13.94 -18.69 3.73
C ALA A 146 13.37 -17.26 3.73
N VAL A 147 12.11 -17.13 4.16
CA VAL A 147 11.41 -15.87 4.44
C VAL A 147 11.97 -15.27 5.73
N PHE A 148 12.13 -13.94 5.76
CA PHE A 148 12.55 -13.21 6.95
C PHE A 148 11.41 -13.12 7.97
N ASP A 149 11.67 -13.46 9.23
CA ASP A 149 10.68 -13.58 10.32
C ASP A 149 10.82 -12.54 11.44
N GLY A 150 11.88 -11.72 11.43
CA GLY A 150 12.12 -10.64 12.39
C GLY A 150 11.18 -9.43 12.23
N HIS A 151 11.52 -8.32 12.89
CA HIS A 151 10.70 -7.10 12.85
C HIS A 151 10.95 -6.27 11.57
N PHE A 152 9.87 -5.82 10.91
CA PHE A 152 9.92 -5.06 9.65
C PHE A 152 8.75 -4.07 9.46
N ARG A 153 7.87 -3.91 10.45
CA ARG A 153 6.67 -3.05 10.37
C ARG A 153 6.84 -1.81 11.25
N ILE A 154 6.97 -0.64 10.63
CA ILE A 154 7.18 0.63 11.33
C ILE A 154 5.95 1.01 12.16
N ARG A 155 4.73 0.75 11.67
CA ARG A 155 3.46 1.10 12.34
C ARG A 155 3.25 0.42 13.69
N LYS A 156 3.89 -0.73 13.91
CA LYS A 156 3.68 -1.54 15.13
C LYS A 156 4.36 -0.98 16.37
N ASP A 157 5.44 -0.22 16.22
CA ASP A 157 6.13 0.44 17.32
C ASP A 157 5.92 1.95 17.22
N ARG A 158 5.28 2.52 18.24
CA ARG A 158 4.89 3.93 18.25
C ARG A 158 6.09 4.88 18.29
N SER A 159 7.18 4.50 18.98
CA SER A 159 8.40 5.29 19.11
C SER A 159 9.21 5.28 17.82
N VAL A 160 9.35 4.10 17.21
CA VAL A 160 9.99 3.92 15.89
C VAL A 160 9.20 4.65 14.81
N TYR A 161 7.87 4.57 14.82
CA TYR A 161 6.99 5.35 13.92
C TYR A 161 7.16 6.86 14.10
N ASP A 162 7.02 7.42 15.32
CA ASP A 162 7.04 8.88 15.51
C ASP A 162 8.45 9.45 15.28
N ARG A 163 9.51 8.64 15.46
CA ARG A 163 10.90 8.98 15.08
C ARG A 163 11.09 9.01 13.55
N HIS A 164 10.66 7.95 12.86
CA HIS A 164 10.84 7.85 11.40
C HIS A 164 9.98 8.87 10.65
N SER A 165 8.73 9.09 11.09
CA SER A 165 7.82 10.02 10.44
C SER A 165 8.30 11.46 10.51
N ARG A 166 8.80 11.93 11.67
CA ARG A 166 9.45 13.25 11.81
C ARG A 166 10.70 13.41 10.93
N ARG A 167 11.50 12.34 10.75
CA ARG A 167 12.73 12.38 9.93
C ARG A 167 12.48 12.28 8.42
N ASP A 168 11.38 11.65 8.01
CA ASP A 168 10.98 11.61 6.58
C ASP A 168 10.18 12.83 6.17
N PHE A 169 9.32 13.31 7.06
CA PHE A 169 8.41 14.42 6.81
C PHE A 169 8.44 15.37 8.01
N PRO A 170 9.45 16.26 8.10
CA PRO A 170 9.54 17.30 9.13
C PRO A 170 8.52 18.42 8.87
N VAL A 171 7.25 18.06 8.87
CA VAL A 171 6.09 18.95 8.74
C VAL A 171 5.42 19.11 10.10
N SER A 172 4.87 20.29 10.37
CA SER A 172 4.04 20.52 11.55
C SER A 172 2.77 19.69 11.46
N VAL A 173 2.78 18.52 12.12
CA VAL A 173 1.64 17.60 12.13
C VAL A 173 0.45 18.32 12.76
N ARG A 174 -0.58 18.59 11.95
CA ARG A 174 -1.82 19.20 12.41
C ARG A 174 -2.50 18.23 13.38
N PRO A 175 -3.05 18.71 14.50
CA PRO A 175 -4.00 17.92 15.28
C PRO A 175 -5.08 17.36 14.36
N GLN A 176 -5.57 16.15 14.63
CA GLN A 176 -6.78 15.69 13.95
C GLN A 176 -7.91 16.65 14.31
N SER A 177 -8.47 17.33 13.31
CA SER A 177 -9.74 18.04 13.46
C SER A 177 -10.75 17.03 13.99
N ARG A 178 -11.21 17.23 15.22
CA ARG A 178 -12.35 16.47 15.74
C ARG A 178 -13.54 16.76 14.80
N PRO A 179 -14.38 15.76 14.47
CA PRO A 179 -15.63 16.03 13.76
C PRO A 179 -16.42 17.08 14.56
N ASP A 180 -17.03 18.05 13.88
CA ASP A 180 -17.42 19.33 14.46
C ASP A 180 -18.34 19.23 15.68
N ALA A 181 -17.73 19.35 16.86
CA ALA A 181 -18.42 19.74 18.09
C ALA A 181 -18.79 21.24 17.97
N ARG A 182 -19.82 21.49 17.15
CA ARG A 182 -20.35 22.82 16.77
C ARG A 182 -20.42 23.76 17.98
N PRO A 183 -19.61 24.84 18.02
CA PRO A 183 -19.68 25.82 19.10
C PRO A 183 -20.95 26.68 18.97
N SER A 184 -22.02 26.26 19.64
CA SER A 184 -23.28 27.01 19.66
C SER A 184 -23.18 28.25 20.57
N HIS A 185 -22.84 29.37 19.93
CA HIS A 185 -23.05 30.76 20.34
C HIS A 185 -22.04 31.46 21.30
N PRO A 186 -21.97 32.82 21.22
CA PRO A 186 -21.06 33.64 22.01
C PRO A 186 -21.63 33.98 23.40
N GLY A 187 -20.79 34.56 24.25
CA GLY A 187 -21.04 34.70 25.69
C GLY A 187 -22.19 35.62 26.10
N ILE A 188 -22.79 35.29 27.25
CA ILE A 188 -23.69 36.15 28.03
C ILE A 188 -23.01 36.47 29.36
N ARG A 189 -22.84 37.76 29.67
CA ARG A 189 -22.56 38.33 31.02
C ARG A 189 -23.07 39.79 31.04
N PRO A 190 -23.45 40.35 32.21
CA PRO A 190 -24.90 40.43 32.44
C PRO A 190 -25.47 41.82 32.78
N ASN A 191 -26.76 41.97 32.45
CA ASN A 191 -27.82 42.68 33.19
C ASN A 191 -27.62 44.16 33.59
N ARG A 192 -28.30 45.06 32.86
CA ARG A 192 -28.91 46.31 33.37
C ARG A 192 -30.14 46.63 32.49
N GLY A 193 -31.18 47.25 33.03
CA GLY A 193 -32.51 47.33 32.38
C GLY A 193 -33.12 48.74 32.24
N GLU A 194 -34.45 48.79 32.34
CA GLU A 194 -35.36 49.97 32.45
C GLU A 194 -36.09 50.50 31.18
N THR A 195 -37.42 50.56 31.29
CA THR A 195 -38.45 51.44 30.65
C THR A 195 -38.63 51.60 29.11
N ARG A 196 -39.71 50.95 28.60
CA ARG A 196 -40.95 51.47 27.92
C ARG A 196 -41.09 52.99 27.55
N PRO A 197 -42.04 53.43 26.67
CA PRO A 197 -43.11 52.70 25.91
C PRO A 197 -43.41 53.12 24.43
N ASN A 198 -44.38 52.42 23.81
CA ASN A 198 -45.29 52.73 22.66
C ASN A 198 -45.14 53.96 21.73
N HIS A 199 -45.42 53.76 20.43
CA HIS A 199 -46.53 54.43 19.69
C HIS A 199 -46.95 53.66 18.40
N ARG A 200 -48.13 53.99 17.85
CA ARG A 200 -48.88 53.45 16.66
C ARG A 200 -49.90 54.56 16.24
N PRO A 201 -50.68 54.50 15.12
CA PRO A 201 -50.75 53.59 13.95
C PRO A 201 -50.53 54.38 12.63
N GLU A 202 -51.03 54.14 11.39
CA GLU A 202 -52.03 53.27 10.68
C GLU A 202 -51.42 52.79 9.31
N GLU A 203 -52.07 52.20 8.28
CA GLU A 203 -53.47 51.75 8.03
C GLU A 203 -53.47 50.37 7.28
N ARG A 204 -53.96 50.27 6.03
CA ARG A 204 -54.44 49.00 5.40
C ARG A 204 -54.53 49.14 3.83
N PRO A 205 -55.29 48.32 3.05
CA PRO A 205 -54.97 46.94 2.64
C PRO A 205 -55.03 46.66 1.11
N SER A 206 -54.60 45.46 0.69
CA SER A 206 -55.41 44.52 -0.14
C SER A 206 -54.75 43.15 -0.39
N ARG A 207 -55.56 42.12 -0.66
CA ARG A 207 -55.18 40.71 -0.96
C ARG A 207 -56.31 40.07 -1.79
N PRO A 208 -56.10 38.95 -2.52
CA PRO A 208 -56.39 37.65 -1.91
C PRO A 208 -55.44 36.49 -2.33
N GLU A 209 -55.72 35.30 -1.81
CA GLU A 209 -55.08 34.00 -2.11
C GLU A 209 -55.64 33.36 -3.41
N ILE A 210 -55.04 32.31 -3.98
CA ILE A 210 -55.33 30.89 -3.64
C ILE A 210 -54.19 29.94 -4.10
N ARG A 211 -54.05 28.81 -3.41
CA ARG A 211 -53.08 27.72 -3.67
C ARG A 211 -53.76 26.35 -3.47
N PRO A 212 -53.47 25.34 -4.30
CA PRO A 212 -53.46 23.95 -3.84
C PRO A 212 -52.19 23.16 -4.25
N SER A 213 -52.22 21.82 -4.13
CA SER A 213 -51.06 20.97 -3.85
C SER A 213 -50.68 19.92 -4.92
N ARG A 214 -49.50 19.32 -4.72
CA ARG A 214 -48.97 18.01 -5.21
C ARG A 214 -50.02 16.87 -5.29
N PRO A 215 -49.81 15.77 -6.08
CA PRO A 215 -48.69 14.83 -5.88
C PRO A 215 -48.11 14.12 -7.14
N HIS A 216 -47.39 13.01 -6.94
CA HIS A 216 -46.66 12.19 -7.93
C HIS A 216 -47.52 11.05 -8.54
N LEU A 217 -47.10 10.49 -9.70
CA LEU A 217 -46.90 9.03 -9.93
C LEU A 217 -46.30 8.70 -11.33
N ARG A 218 -45.88 7.44 -11.53
CA ARG A 218 -45.53 6.82 -12.84
C ARG A 218 -46.79 6.25 -13.52
N PRO A 219 -46.71 5.88 -14.82
CA PRO A 219 -46.72 4.43 -15.13
C PRO A 219 -45.66 3.99 -16.16
N ASP A 220 -45.58 2.67 -16.37
CA ASP A 220 -44.82 1.97 -17.42
C ASP A 220 -45.81 1.27 -18.39
N ARG A 221 -45.34 0.83 -19.58
CA ARG A 221 -46.03 -0.10 -20.54
C ARG A 221 -47.26 0.46 -21.32
N GLU A 222 -47.67 -0.03 -22.51
CA GLU A 222 -47.28 -1.20 -23.34
C GLU A 222 -46.98 -0.90 -24.84
N GLU A 223 -46.61 -1.97 -25.55
CA GLU A 223 -46.36 -2.22 -26.98
C GLU A 223 -46.81 -1.23 -28.08
N LEU A 224 -45.93 -1.06 -29.08
CA LEU A 224 -46.32 -1.17 -30.50
C LEU A 224 -45.13 -1.68 -31.34
N LYS A 225 -45.41 -2.53 -32.32
CA LYS A 225 -44.40 -3.23 -33.16
C LYS A 225 -44.61 -2.85 -34.62
N PRO A 226 -43.54 -2.59 -35.37
CA PRO A 226 -43.50 -3.08 -36.75
C PRO A 226 -42.25 -3.92 -37.04
N GLN A 227 -42.38 -4.84 -37.98
CA GLN A 227 -41.25 -5.51 -38.62
C GLN A 227 -40.73 -4.63 -39.76
N HIS A 228 -39.41 -4.48 -39.92
CA HIS A 228 -38.78 -4.64 -41.24
C HIS A 228 -37.27 -4.83 -41.11
N ARG A 229 -36.71 -5.68 -41.98
CA ARG A 229 -35.29 -5.99 -42.10
C ARG A 229 -34.77 -5.37 -43.40
N PRO A 230 -33.60 -4.73 -43.36
CA PRO A 230 -32.63 -4.88 -44.46
C PRO A 230 -31.34 -5.53 -43.96
N GLU A 231 -30.55 -6.10 -44.89
CA GLU A 231 -29.28 -6.76 -44.59
C GLU A 231 -28.10 -5.85 -44.96
N ALA A 232 -27.28 -5.48 -43.96
CA ALA A 232 -25.96 -4.90 -44.19
C ALA A 232 -25.04 -5.28 -43.03
N ARG A 233 -24.04 -6.14 -43.30
CA ARG A 233 -23.10 -6.66 -42.29
C ARG A 233 -21.72 -6.04 -42.50
N PRO A 234 -21.24 -5.14 -41.63
CA PRO A 234 -19.90 -4.57 -41.77
C PRO A 234 -18.82 -5.66 -41.73
N GLN A 235 -17.86 -5.57 -42.66
CA GLN A 235 -16.78 -6.54 -42.79
C GLN A 235 -15.85 -6.52 -41.56
N ARG A 236 -15.36 -7.70 -41.19
CA ARG A 236 -14.46 -7.90 -40.04
C ARG A 236 -13.02 -7.60 -40.46
N PRO A 237 -12.27 -6.72 -39.79
CA PRO A 237 -10.91 -6.37 -40.21
C PRO A 237 -9.99 -7.60 -40.19
N VAL A 238 -9.17 -7.73 -41.24
CA VAL A 238 -8.31 -8.89 -41.47
C VAL A 238 -7.18 -8.94 -40.44
N ARG A 239 -6.95 -10.14 -39.89
CA ARG A 239 -5.89 -10.42 -38.92
C ARG A 239 -4.54 -10.49 -39.65
N PRO A 240 -3.53 -9.66 -39.33
CA PRO A 240 -2.20 -9.79 -39.91
C PRO A 240 -1.58 -11.14 -39.56
N GLN A 241 -0.79 -11.70 -40.47
CA GLN A 241 -0.21 -13.03 -40.29
C GLN A 241 0.86 -13.04 -39.19
N ARG A 242 1.04 -14.22 -38.60
CA ARG A 242 1.96 -14.48 -37.50
C ARG A 242 3.35 -14.79 -38.08
N PRO A 243 4.41 -14.03 -37.75
CA PRO A 243 5.77 -14.39 -38.17
C PRO A 243 6.17 -15.75 -37.55
N GLU A 244 6.98 -16.50 -38.28
CA GLU A 244 7.39 -17.85 -37.89
C GLU A 244 8.28 -17.86 -36.64
N ARG A 245 8.35 -19.03 -36.00
CA ARG A 245 9.23 -19.24 -34.84
C ARG A 245 10.62 -19.67 -35.32
N PRO A 246 11.72 -18.95 -34.97
CA PRO A 246 13.04 -19.53 -35.04
C PRO A 246 13.17 -20.71 -34.07
N ASN A 247 14.19 -21.54 -34.29
CA ASN A 247 14.25 -22.90 -33.74
C ASN A 247 14.29 -23.01 -32.21
N ARG A 248 13.77 -24.13 -31.74
CA ARG A 248 13.67 -24.53 -30.33
C ARG A 248 15.05 -24.87 -29.76
N VAL A 249 15.66 -23.94 -29.03
CA VAL A 249 16.79 -24.27 -28.14
C VAL A 249 16.33 -25.32 -27.11
N GLU A 250 17.20 -26.28 -26.81
CA GLU A 250 16.86 -27.42 -25.97
C GLU A 250 16.55 -27.04 -24.52
N ARG A 251 15.72 -27.87 -23.88
CA ARG A 251 15.30 -27.66 -22.49
C ARG A 251 16.24 -28.46 -21.59
N PRO A 252 16.97 -27.83 -20.64
CA PRO A 252 17.84 -28.58 -19.73
C PRO A 252 17.03 -29.58 -18.90
N ALA A 253 17.67 -30.71 -18.59
CA ALA A 253 17.04 -31.85 -17.93
C ALA A 253 16.43 -31.48 -16.57
N ARG A 254 15.33 -32.16 -16.21
CA ARG A 254 14.68 -32.02 -14.91
C ARG A 254 15.58 -32.68 -13.85
N PRO A 255 16.00 -31.97 -12.78
CA PRO A 255 16.76 -32.61 -11.71
C PRO A 255 15.91 -33.69 -11.05
N GLU A 256 16.54 -34.82 -10.75
CA GLU A 256 15.86 -36.01 -10.22
C GLU A 256 15.29 -35.78 -8.81
N ARG A 257 14.45 -36.72 -8.36
CA ARG A 257 13.90 -36.70 -7.01
C ARG A 257 14.93 -37.24 -6.02
N PRO A 258 15.24 -36.53 -4.92
CA PRO A 258 16.13 -37.05 -3.88
C PRO A 258 15.55 -38.31 -3.24
N ASN A 259 16.44 -39.20 -2.82
CA ASN A 259 16.09 -40.58 -2.52
C ASN A 259 15.37 -40.74 -1.17
N ARG A 260 14.70 -41.88 -0.96
CA ARG A 260 13.81 -42.09 0.22
C ARG A 260 14.55 -41.92 1.56
N SER A 261 15.82 -42.32 1.61
CA SER A 261 16.74 -42.15 2.75
C SER A 261 17.04 -40.68 3.06
N GLU A 262 17.48 -39.91 2.07
CA GLU A 262 17.77 -38.47 2.21
C GLU A 262 16.57 -37.68 2.73
N ARG A 263 15.36 -38.06 2.28
CA ARG A 263 14.11 -37.46 2.74
C ARG A 263 13.84 -37.74 4.22
N SER A 264 14.27 -38.88 4.75
CA SER A 264 14.19 -39.21 6.18
C SER A 264 15.17 -38.37 6.99
N ASN A 265 16.45 -38.36 6.61
CA ASN A 265 17.51 -37.61 7.31
C ASN A 265 17.20 -36.10 7.35
N ARG A 266 16.60 -35.56 6.27
CA ARG A 266 16.13 -34.17 6.19
C ARG A 266 14.91 -33.87 7.07
N VAL A 267 14.13 -34.87 7.47
CA VAL A 267 13.03 -34.75 8.44
C VAL A 267 13.58 -34.82 9.86
N GLU A 268 14.48 -35.74 10.17
CA GLU A 268 15.15 -35.87 11.47
C GLU A 268 15.83 -34.57 11.91
N ARG A 269 16.75 -34.05 11.08
CA ARG A 269 17.49 -32.79 11.31
C ARG A 269 16.58 -31.56 11.42
N ARG A 270 15.32 -31.66 10.97
CA ARG A 270 14.28 -30.62 11.05
C ARG A 270 13.34 -30.79 12.25
N LYS A 271 13.32 -31.96 12.91
CA LYS A 271 12.78 -32.14 14.26
C LYS A 271 13.78 -31.65 15.31
N GLU A 272 15.05 -31.98 15.11
CA GLU A 272 16.18 -31.66 15.99
C GLU A 272 16.39 -30.15 16.15
N SER A 273 16.58 -29.41 15.05
CA SER A 273 16.64 -27.93 15.07
C SER A 273 15.39 -27.25 15.65
N ARG A 274 14.22 -27.93 15.63
CA ARG A 274 12.99 -27.48 16.30
C ARG A 274 12.96 -27.78 17.81
N ARG A 275 13.73 -28.74 18.30
CA ARG A 275 13.97 -28.97 19.74
C ARG A 275 14.96 -27.93 20.27
N GLU A 276 16.10 -27.74 19.60
CA GLU A 276 17.09 -26.70 19.94
C GLU A 276 16.45 -25.30 20.02
N SER A 277 15.69 -24.91 18.99
CA SER A 277 14.96 -23.63 18.93
C SER A 277 13.85 -23.47 20.01
N ARG A 278 13.44 -24.57 20.66
CA ARG A 278 12.51 -24.54 21.81
C ARG A 278 13.27 -24.46 23.13
N GLN A 279 14.40 -25.15 23.24
CA GLN A 279 15.27 -25.12 24.42
C GLN A 279 15.76 -23.69 24.67
N GLN A 280 16.41 -23.07 23.67
CA GLN A 280 16.89 -21.68 23.74
C GLN A 280 15.80 -20.68 24.17
N ARG A 281 14.56 -20.88 23.70
CA ARG A 281 13.40 -20.03 24.06
C ARG A 281 12.84 -20.31 25.46
N SER A 282 13.15 -21.45 26.06
CA SER A 282 12.92 -21.73 27.48
C SER A 282 13.99 -21.04 28.31
N ASP A 283 15.26 -21.21 27.92
CA ASP A 283 16.42 -20.68 28.63
C ASP A 283 16.37 -19.14 28.68
N GLU A 284 16.08 -18.46 27.55
CA GLU A 284 15.83 -17.01 27.48
C GLU A 284 14.70 -16.54 28.42
N ARG A 285 13.64 -17.35 28.58
CA ARG A 285 12.51 -17.01 29.46
C ARG A 285 12.87 -17.17 30.93
N GLN A 286 13.68 -18.17 31.24
CA GLN A 286 14.14 -18.46 32.59
C GLN A 286 15.15 -17.39 33.05
N GLN A 287 16.08 -17.00 32.19
CA GLN A 287 17.02 -15.91 32.43
C GLN A 287 16.33 -14.54 32.61
N ARG A 288 15.34 -14.22 31.76
CA ARG A 288 14.50 -13.01 31.93
C ARG A 288 13.59 -13.04 33.17
N ARG A 289 13.39 -14.22 33.77
CA ARG A 289 12.64 -14.36 35.03
C ARG A 289 13.55 -14.10 36.23
N THR A 290 14.71 -14.73 36.29
CA THR A 290 15.69 -14.49 37.36
C THR A 290 16.17 -13.04 37.38
N GLU A 291 16.40 -12.43 36.21
CA GLU A 291 16.71 -11.00 36.06
C GLU A 291 15.61 -10.11 36.68
N ARG A 292 14.33 -10.43 36.43
CA ARG A 292 13.17 -9.72 37.00
C ARG A 292 12.94 -9.97 38.50
N GLU A 293 13.46 -11.07 39.03
CA GLU A 293 13.39 -11.39 40.46
C GLU A 293 14.52 -10.69 41.22
N LEU A 294 15.72 -10.55 40.61
CA LEU A 294 16.83 -9.71 41.13
C LEU A 294 16.47 -8.21 41.20
N TYR A 295 15.83 -7.66 40.16
CA TYR A 295 15.33 -6.27 40.15
C TYR A 295 14.09 -6.02 41.06
N ARG A 296 13.78 -6.93 41.98
CA ARG A 296 12.73 -6.78 43.01
C ARG A 296 13.25 -6.87 44.44
N THR A 297 14.55 -7.07 44.63
CA THR A 297 15.22 -7.15 45.94
C THR A 297 16.27 -6.04 46.12
N LEU A 298 16.04 -4.92 45.43
CA LEU A 298 16.73 -3.63 45.50
C LEU A 298 15.68 -2.52 45.57
#